data_AF-A0A8S2PXU4-F1
#
_entry.id   AF-A0A8S2PXU4-F1
#
_cell.length_a   1.000
_cell.length_b   1.000
_cell.length_c   1.000
_cell.angle_alpha   90.00
_cell.angle_beta   90.00
_cell.angle_gamma   90.00
#
_symmetry.space_group_name_H-M   'P 1'
#
loop_
_entity.id
_entity.type
_entity.pdbx_description
1 polymer ?
#
loop_
_entity_poly.entity_id
_entity_poly.type
_entity_poly.pdbx_seq_one_letter_code
_entity_poly.pdbx_strand_id
1 'polypeptide(L)'
;MMTVINQHHNSQNQKSRTQSGNNKNIGLSAKTTKNRYDEQPSTHMLPKEGETQSSISFIPSLNLNQNNSSQSQKSKFDENENEKQTEAPLSKKRNKIISEKTISCSNINSSDILCALLSTIELNSHRSPNNFRYSNPSLRFAACLFIVSGVYVYEYLRINFKFLLPSIETVKHYYNHSPYSEAEFRYDESKMYPDSIQCQFVFLPEDCSAIIPRVEYDSTINSFNGFVKPIADGKPVKNAFNYQSFEEFKHLIETKPRANLVSVHLLQPISDSNLYVTPSATVSSVYGTDNKITAIDILKRWLMIYQELHSRNIRVLGFATDGDPKYLRAMRLASNFFLKFLLLGHLGIFLNPTQLFLFMQDGIHLCTKIRNRLLSPNAQLKMGIFTVLAKHLYQLIKTKNKIDHNLSKSDINVRDKQNFSSCQKVSDDKILNLLLLNDHYKATFNYLLILNLLVMAYTQPKVCLPTRIY
;
A
#
# COMPACT_ATOMS: atom_id res chain seq x y z
N MET A 1 17.66 -35.11 -35.26
CA MET A 1 17.23 -36.44 -34.80
C MET A 1 16.41 -36.21 -33.54
N MET A 2 15.09 -36.32 -33.47
CA MET A 2 14.02 -36.83 -34.33
C MET A 2 12.90 -35.77 -34.38
N THR A 3 12.31 -35.64 -35.56
CA THR A 3 11.12 -34.84 -35.87
C THR A 3 9.85 -35.65 -35.53
N VAL A 4 8.68 -34.99 -35.57
CA VAL A 4 7.30 -35.52 -35.84
C VAL A 4 6.41 -35.75 -34.61
N ILE A 5 5.12 -35.38 -34.53
CA ILE A 5 4.15 -34.58 -35.31
C ILE A 5 2.94 -34.30 -34.36
N ASN A 6 2.26 -33.17 -34.55
CA ASN A 6 0.92 -32.85 -34.02
C ASN A 6 -0.16 -33.81 -34.55
N GLN A 7 -1.20 -34.13 -33.78
CA GLN A 7 -2.55 -34.22 -34.36
C GLN A 7 -3.69 -34.13 -33.33
N HIS A 8 -4.62 -33.23 -33.66
CA HIS A 8 -5.98 -33.10 -33.13
C HIS A 8 -6.83 -34.34 -33.44
N HIS A 9 -7.77 -34.67 -32.55
CA HIS A 9 -9.12 -35.06 -32.97
C HIS A 9 -10.18 -34.74 -31.90
N ASN A 10 -11.19 -33.98 -32.32
CA ASN A 10 -12.51 -33.89 -31.72
C ASN A 10 -13.29 -35.19 -31.94
N SER A 11 -14.08 -35.63 -30.97
CA SER A 11 -15.43 -36.14 -31.23
C SER A 11 -16.33 -36.12 -29.99
N GLN A 12 -17.57 -35.74 -30.24
CA GLN A 12 -18.72 -35.71 -29.34
C GLN A 12 -19.25 -37.14 -29.11
N ASN A 13 -19.86 -37.43 -27.96
CA ASN A 13 -21.33 -37.63 -27.84
C ASN A 13 -21.78 -38.36 -26.55
N GLN A 14 -22.83 -37.77 -25.97
CA GLN A 14 -24.08 -38.39 -25.46
C GLN A 14 -24.10 -39.30 -24.22
N LYS A 15 -24.78 -38.75 -23.20
CA LYS A 15 -25.98 -39.26 -22.48
C LYS A 15 -26.00 -40.76 -22.09
N SER A 16 -26.11 -40.99 -20.78
CA SER A 16 -27.28 -41.70 -20.24
C SER A 16 -27.47 -41.42 -18.74
N ARG A 17 -28.73 -41.21 -18.37
CA ARG A 17 -29.28 -41.17 -17.02
C ARG A 17 -29.32 -42.59 -16.46
N THR A 18 -29.14 -42.73 -15.15
CA THR A 18 -29.94 -43.66 -14.36
C THR A 18 -30.18 -43.07 -12.97
N GLN A 19 -31.47 -42.91 -12.66
CA GLN A 19 -32.02 -42.65 -11.34
C GLN A 19 -32.28 -43.99 -10.64
N SER A 20 -31.88 -44.10 -9.39
CA SER A 20 -32.64 -44.73 -8.28
C SER A 20 -31.88 -44.36 -7.01
N GLY A 21 -32.43 -43.77 -5.95
CA GLY A 21 -33.80 -43.86 -5.45
C GLY A 21 -33.78 -44.64 -4.13
N ASN A 22 -34.17 -43.95 -3.05
CA ASN A 22 -34.56 -44.45 -1.72
C ASN A 22 -33.45 -44.86 -0.73
N ASN A 23 -33.52 -44.60 0.58
CA ASN A 23 -34.50 -43.89 1.41
C ASN A 23 -33.95 -43.67 2.85
N LYS A 24 -34.42 -42.59 3.49
CA LYS A 24 -34.88 -42.47 4.90
C LYS A 24 -33.96 -42.80 6.10
N ASN A 25 -33.72 -41.79 6.94
CA ASN A 25 -34.42 -41.53 8.24
C ASN A 25 -33.72 -40.35 8.95
N ILE A 26 -34.36 -39.21 9.23
CA ILE A 26 -35.30 -38.87 10.33
C ILE A 26 -34.64 -38.79 11.73
N GLY A 27 -34.70 -37.58 12.31
CA GLY A 27 -34.52 -37.22 13.72
C GLY A 27 -34.28 -35.70 13.80
N LEU A 28 -35.29 -34.82 13.95
CA LEU A 28 -35.90 -34.36 15.23
C LEU A 28 -34.82 -34.09 16.30
N SER A 29 -34.73 -33.00 17.04
CA SER A 29 -35.58 -31.85 17.36
C SER A 29 -34.72 -31.01 18.33
N ALA A 30 -34.76 -29.67 18.27
CA ALA A 30 -34.71 -28.81 19.45
C ALA A 30 -34.78 -27.34 19.03
N LYS A 31 -36.00 -26.80 19.08
CA LYS A 31 -36.25 -25.37 19.23
C LYS A 31 -35.81 -24.98 20.65
N THR A 32 -35.04 -23.90 20.77
CA THR A 32 -34.88 -23.20 22.05
C THR A 32 -35.25 -21.74 21.86
N THR A 33 -36.47 -21.43 22.27
CA THR A 33 -37.00 -20.11 22.60
C THR A 33 -36.33 -19.62 23.89
N LYS A 34 -35.83 -18.38 23.91
CA LYS A 34 -35.64 -17.62 25.15
C LYS A 34 -35.77 -16.12 24.92
N ASN A 35 -36.95 -15.65 25.32
CA ASN A 35 -37.30 -14.41 26.02
C ASN A 35 -36.80 -13.06 25.49
N ARG A 36 -37.80 -12.35 24.92
CA ARG A 36 -37.97 -10.89 25.00
C ARG A 36 -37.99 -10.44 26.46
N TYR A 37 -37.27 -9.37 26.76
CA TYR A 37 -37.66 -8.44 27.82
C TYR A 37 -38.24 -7.21 27.13
N ASP A 38 -39.51 -6.95 27.44
CA ASP A 38 -40.21 -5.71 27.16
C ASP A 38 -39.82 -4.69 28.25
N GLU A 39 -39.29 -3.54 27.86
CA GLU A 39 -39.35 -2.32 28.67
C GLU A 39 -39.96 -1.22 27.80
N GLN A 40 -41.16 -0.78 28.22
CA GLN A 40 -41.81 0.41 27.70
C GLN A 40 -41.28 1.67 28.41
N PRO A 41 -41.39 2.85 27.77
CA PRO A 41 -40.66 4.05 28.15
C PRO A 41 -41.41 4.91 29.17
N SER A 42 -40.67 5.42 30.17
CA SER A 42 -41.15 6.47 31.06
C SER A 42 -41.06 7.84 30.39
N THR A 43 -42.21 8.48 30.26
CA THR A 43 -42.44 9.87 29.87
C THR A 43 -41.87 10.84 30.90
N HIS A 44 -40.97 11.75 30.49
CA HIS A 44 -40.78 13.00 31.21
C HIS A 44 -40.57 14.20 30.26
N MET A 45 -41.53 15.11 30.42
CA MET A 45 -41.65 16.52 30.03
C MET A 45 -40.38 17.29 29.66
N LEU A 46 -40.46 17.96 28.50
CA LEU A 46 -39.65 19.12 28.09
C LEU A 46 -39.83 20.31 29.03
N PRO A 47 -38.84 21.22 29.05
CA PRO A 47 -39.14 22.65 28.93
C PRO A 47 -38.57 23.24 27.64
N LYS A 48 -39.29 24.26 27.17
CA LYS A 48 -39.05 25.12 26.00
C LYS A 48 -37.90 26.10 26.25
N GLU A 49 -37.65 26.89 25.20
CA GLU A 49 -36.83 28.13 25.10
C GLU A 49 -35.44 27.89 24.51
N GLY A 50 -34.93 28.66 23.55
CA GLY A 50 -35.43 29.86 22.90
C GLY A 50 -34.54 30.18 21.70
N GLU A 51 -35.12 30.84 20.71
CA GLU A 51 -34.49 31.30 19.47
C GLU A 51 -33.38 32.33 19.76
N THR A 52 -32.28 32.28 19.01
CA THR A 52 -31.59 33.49 18.57
C THR A 52 -30.94 33.25 17.21
N GLN A 53 -31.47 33.96 16.23
CA GLN A 53 -30.90 34.13 14.89
C GLN A 53 -29.69 35.07 14.98
N SER A 54 -28.61 34.74 14.29
CA SER A 54 -27.69 35.78 13.79
C SER A 54 -27.09 35.36 12.45
N SER A 55 -27.70 35.93 11.42
CA SER A 55 -27.21 36.08 10.06
C SER A 55 -25.86 36.79 10.00
N ILE A 56 -24.88 36.24 9.27
CA ILE A 56 -23.78 37.01 8.70
C ILE A 56 -23.55 36.54 7.25
N SER A 57 -24.07 37.34 6.33
CA SER A 57 -23.64 37.45 4.94
C SER A 57 -22.25 38.09 4.86
N PHE A 58 -21.40 37.71 3.89
CA PHE A 58 -20.70 38.61 2.96
C PHE A 58 -19.67 37.83 2.12
N ILE A 59 -19.87 37.84 0.80
CA ILE A 59 -18.83 37.71 -0.25
C ILE A 59 -18.60 39.16 -0.73
N PRO A 60 -17.36 39.57 -1.10
CA PRO A 60 -17.05 39.63 -2.53
C PRO A 60 -15.63 39.19 -2.90
N SER A 61 -15.58 38.37 -3.95
CA SER A 61 -14.69 38.43 -5.11
C SER A 61 -13.54 39.46 -5.13
N LEU A 62 -12.35 39.00 -5.52
CA LEU A 62 -11.43 39.81 -6.33
C LEU A 62 -10.65 38.93 -7.31
N ASN A 63 -10.67 39.38 -8.55
CA ASN A 63 -10.16 38.78 -9.77
C ASN A 63 -8.96 39.63 -10.23
N LEU A 64 -8.00 38.99 -10.91
CA LEU A 64 -7.03 39.56 -11.86
C LEU A 64 -6.10 40.71 -11.39
N ASN A 65 -4.78 40.47 -11.45
CA ASN A 65 -4.01 41.07 -12.55
C ASN A 65 -2.60 40.50 -12.73
N GLN A 66 -2.25 40.37 -14.01
CA GLN A 66 -0.92 40.20 -14.56
C GLN A 66 -0.05 41.41 -14.24
N ASN A 67 1.26 41.23 -14.11
CA ASN A 67 2.21 42.14 -14.73
C ASN A 67 3.60 41.54 -14.93
N ASN A 68 4.13 41.88 -16.10
CA ASN A 68 5.40 41.52 -16.71
C ASN A 68 6.59 42.34 -16.15
N SER A 69 7.77 42.00 -16.70
CA SER A 69 9.03 42.75 -16.88
C SER A 69 10.18 42.27 -15.98
N SER A 70 11.25 41.65 -16.50
CA SER A 70 12.26 42.04 -17.52
C SER A 70 13.36 42.95 -16.96
N GLN A 71 14.60 42.44 -16.89
CA GLN A 71 15.89 43.14 -17.07
C GLN A 71 17.01 42.08 -16.92
N SER A 72 17.62 41.58 -17.99
CA SER A 72 18.75 42.14 -18.77
C SER A 72 20.05 42.29 -17.97
N GLN A 73 21.11 41.61 -18.41
CA GLN A 73 22.35 42.24 -18.86
C GLN A 73 23.28 41.21 -19.52
N LYS A 74 23.62 41.50 -20.78
CA LYS A 74 24.73 40.95 -21.56
C LYS A 74 25.93 41.88 -21.36
N SER A 75 27.13 41.34 -21.34
CA SER A 75 28.31 42.00 -21.90
C SER A 75 29.23 40.96 -22.55
N LYS A 76 29.89 41.43 -23.61
CA LYS A 76 30.68 40.75 -24.66
C LYS A 76 32.19 41.00 -24.45
N PHE A 77 32.97 40.40 -25.37
CA PHE A 77 34.33 40.70 -25.88
C PHE A 77 35.38 39.65 -25.43
N ASP A 78 35.77 38.71 -26.30
CA ASP A 78 36.75 38.78 -27.45
C ASP A 78 38.15 38.38 -26.92
N GLU A 79 39.06 37.65 -27.56
CA GLU A 79 39.32 37.32 -28.96
C GLU A 79 40.40 36.18 -29.02
N ASN A 80 40.44 35.46 -30.14
CA ASN A 80 41.60 34.92 -30.88
C ASN A 80 42.44 33.67 -30.47
N GLU A 81 42.34 32.69 -31.39
CA GLU A 81 43.40 32.11 -32.25
C GLU A 81 44.03 30.73 -31.98
N ASN A 82 44.20 30.04 -33.12
CA ASN A 82 44.75 28.70 -33.41
C ASN A 82 46.25 28.63 -33.01
N GLU A 83 46.93 27.49 -32.83
CA GLU A 83 47.20 26.42 -33.79
C GLU A 83 48.02 25.27 -33.15
N LYS A 84 48.44 24.31 -33.96
CA LYS A 84 48.76 22.90 -33.73
C LYS A 84 50.09 22.51 -33.06
N GLN A 85 50.09 21.23 -32.60
CA GLN A 85 51.17 20.21 -32.61
C GLN A 85 52.31 20.26 -31.57
N THR A 86 52.43 19.21 -30.74
CA THR A 86 53.53 18.21 -30.78
C THR A 86 53.38 17.12 -29.70
N GLU A 87 54.02 15.97 -29.95
CA GLU A 87 53.87 14.69 -29.27
C GLU A 87 54.70 14.50 -27.97
N ALA A 88 54.26 13.49 -27.20
CA ALA A 88 55.09 12.53 -26.43
C ALA A 88 55.48 12.87 -24.95
N PRO A 89 55.96 11.89 -24.15
CA PRO A 89 55.16 11.31 -23.06
C PRO A 89 55.89 11.28 -21.71
N LEU A 90 55.24 11.61 -20.59
CA LEU A 90 55.87 11.44 -19.27
C LEU A 90 54.97 10.69 -18.27
N SER A 91 55.34 9.42 -18.18
CA SER A 91 55.04 8.47 -17.12
C SER A 91 55.32 8.99 -15.70
N LYS A 92 54.70 8.31 -14.73
CA LYS A 92 55.10 8.18 -13.32
C LYS A 92 54.81 9.37 -12.40
N LYS A 93 53.67 9.29 -11.71
CA LYS A 93 53.58 9.09 -10.25
C LYS A 93 52.20 9.50 -9.77
N ARG A 94 51.35 8.53 -9.44
CA ARG A 94 50.38 8.65 -8.34
C ARG A 94 49.87 7.26 -7.94
N ASN A 95 50.78 6.45 -7.42
CA ASN A 95 50.41 5.47 -6.41
C ASN A 95 50.07 6.25 -5.15
N LYS A 96 48.80 6.65 -5.00
CA LYS A 96 48.26 7.01 -3.69
C LYS A 96 47.24 5.94 -3.32
N ILE A 97 47.71 5.09 -2.42
CA ILE A 97 46.98 4.12 -1.61
C ILE A 97 45.59 4.67 -1.31
N ILE A 98 44.56 4.06 -1.88
CA ILE A 98 43.17 4.25 -1.47
C ILE A 98 43.02 3.37 -0.23
N SER A 99 43.15 3.99 0.94
CA SER A 99 42.70 3.39 2.17
C SER A 99 41.18 3.27 2.13
N GLU A 100 40.70 2.08 2.47
CA GLU A 100 39.29 1.78 2.68
C GLU A 100 38.74 2.70 3.77
N LYS A 101 38.12 3.81 3.36
CA LYS A 101 37.13 4.50 4.18
C LYS A 101 35.76 3.95 3.77
N THR A 102 35.12 3.28 4.71
CA THR A 102 33.68 3.05 4.73
C THR A 102 32.97 4.40 4.59
N ILE A 103 32.53 4.72 3.38
CA ILE A 103 31.77 5.94 3.09
C ILE A 103 30.32 5.71 3.52
N SER A 104 29.87 6.49 4.49
CA SER A 104 28.48 6.60 4.93
C SER A 104 27.59 7.12 3.80
N CYS A 105 26.40 6.52 3.68
CA CYS A 105 25.40 6.84 2.67
C CYS A 105 24.79 8.24 2.84
N SER A 106 25.38 9.27 2.25
CA SER A 106 24.66 10.51 1.90
C SER A 106 25.46 11.31 0.87
N ASN A 107 24.86 11.56 -0.28
CA ASN A 107 25.33 12.38 -1.42
C ASN A 107 26.40 11.74 -2.33
N ILE A 108 25.94 10.89 -3.26
CA ILE A 108 26.70 10.55 -4.48
C ILE A 108 26.08 11.40 -5.60
N ASN A 109 26.81 12.35 -6.18
CA ASN A 109 26.33 13.12 -7.33
C ASN A 109 26.17 12.19 -8.54
N SER A 110 25.26 12.51 -9.47
CA SER A 110 25.09 11.73 -10.72
C SER A 110 26.40 11.60 -11.52
N SER A 111 27.30 12.60 -11.41
CA SER A 111 28.64 12.53 -11.99
C SER A 111 29.49 11.43 -11.36
N ASP A 112 29.34 11.19 -10.05
CA ASP A 112 30.17 10.24 -9.30
C ASP A 112 29.79 8.80 -9.63
N ILE A 113 28.49 8.53 -9.87
CA ILE A 113 28.04 7.22 -10.36
C ILE A 113 28.60 6.98 -11.76
N LEU A 114 28.45 7.94 -12.68
CA LEU A 114 28.95 7.78 -14.04
C LEU A 114 30.48 7.57 -14.04
N CYS A 115 31.23 8.34 -13.25
CA CYS A 115 32.66 8.14 -13.06
C CYS A 115 32.99 6.76 -12.47
N ALA A 116 32.22 6.28 -11.50
CA ALA A 116 32.39 4.93 -10.94
C ALA A 116 32.13 3.82 -11.98
N LEU A 117 31.13 4.01 -12.85
CA LEU A 117 30.82 3.08 -13.94
C LEU A 117 31.91 3.09 -15.02
N LEU A 118 32.36 4.28 -15.46
CA LEU A 118 33.44 4.42 -16.44
C LEU A 118 34.76 3.85 -15.92
N SER A 119 35.14 4.15 -14.68
CA SER A 119 36.34 3.56 -14.05
C SER A 119 36.24 2.05 -13.88
N THR A 120 35.03 1.51 -13.65
CA THR A 120 34.81 0.05 -13.62
C THR A 120 35.08 -0.58 -14.99
N ILE A 121 34.61 0.05 -16.07
CA ILE A 121 34.87 -0.40 -17.45
C ILE A 121 36.37 -0.39 -17.73
N GLU A 122 37.03 0.74 -17.47
CA GLU A 122 38.48 0.90 -17.70
C GLU A 122 39.27 -0.16 -16.92
N LEU A 123 39.00 -0.32 -15.63
CA LEU A 123 39.67 -1.27 -14.75
C LEU A 123 39.48 -2.73 -15.17
N ASN A 124 38.30 -3.11 -15.64
CA ASN A 124 37.98 -4.48 -16.06
C ASN A 124 38.40 -4.76 -17.51
N SER A 125 38.55 -3.74 -18.36
CA SER A 125 38.99 -3.90 -19.75
C SER A 125 40.39 -4.53 -19.86
N HIS A 126 41.23 -4.33 -18.84
CA HIS A 126 42.59 -4.87 -18.75
C HIS A 126 42.68 -6.19 -17.98
N ARG A 127 41.55 -6.78 -17.55
CA ARG A 127 41.52 -7.98 -16.71
C ARG A 127 40.90 -9.16 -17.42
N SER A 128 41.31 -10.35 -17.01
CA SER A 128 40.59 -11.58 -17.39
C SER A 128 39.19 -11.60 -16.75
N PRO A 129 38.18 -12.22 -17.38
CA PRO A 129 36.82 -12.30 -16.84
C PRO A 129 36.71 -12.80 -15.39
N ASN A 130 37.57 -13.75 -15.00
CA ASN A 130 37.60 -14.30 -13.64
C ASN A 130 38.11 -13.31 -12.57
N ASN A 131 38.69 -12.18 -12.98
CA ASN A 131 39.33 -11.18 -12.10
C ASN A 131 38.63 -9.82 -12.16
N PHE A 132 37.44 -9.74 -12.73
CA PHE A 132 36.65 -8.52 -12.72
C PHE A 132 36.37 -8.07 -11.29
N ARG A 133 36.48 -6.76 -11.06
CA ARG A 133 36.14 -6.13 -9.79
C ARG A 133 35.14 -5.03 -10.05
N TYR A 134 34.22 -4.88 -9.10
CA TYR A 134 33.14 -3.92 -9.18
C TYR A 134 33.16 -3.07 -7.91
N SER A 135 33.10 -1.76 -8.09
CA SER A 135 32.97 -0.83 -6.96
C SER A 135 31.58 -0.97 -6.30
N ASN A 136 31.45 -0.55 -5.05
CA ASN A 136 30.15 -0.53 -4.36
C ASN A 136 29.07 0.27 -5.13
N PRO A 137 29.35 1.48 -5.67
CA PRO A 137 28.41 2.18 -6.54
C PRO A 137 27.97 1.37 -7.76
N SER A 138 28.90 0.67 -8.43
CA SER A 138 28.61 -0.18 -9.58
C SER A 138 27.74 -1.39 -9.21
N LEU A 139 28.04 -2.04 -8.09
CA LEU A 139 27.25 -3.17 -7.57
C LEU A 139 25.83 -2.73 -7.18
N ARG A 140 25.69 -1.56 -6.55
CA ARG A 140 24.39 -0.98 -6.21
C ARG A 140 23.59 -0.63 -7.46
N PHE A 141 24.22 -0.01 -8.46
CA PHE A 141 23.58 0.27 -9.75
C PHE A 141 23.11 -1.02 -10.42
N ALA A 142 23.97 -2.05 -10.48
CA ALA A 142 23.65 -3.34 -11.06
C ALA A 142 22.50 -4.04 -10.32
N ALA A 143 22.48 -4.01 -8.98
CA ALA A 143 21.39 -4.56 -8.18
C ALA A 143 20.07 -3.83 -8.44
N CYS A 144 20.06 -2.49 -8.48
CA CYS A 144 18.88 -1.71 -8.82
C CYS A 144 18.38 -2.03 -10.23
N LEU A 145 19.29 -2.11 -11.22
CA LEU A 145 18.95 -2.46 -12.59
C LEU A 145 18.37 -3.87 -12.67
N PHE A 146 18.96 -4.84 -11.98
CA PHE A 146 18.47 -6.22 -11.90
C PHE A 146 17.05 -6.29 -11.31
N ILE A 147 16.80 -5.58 -10.22
CA ILE A 147 15.49 -5.56 -9.54
C ILE A 147 14.41 -4.90 -10.44
N VAL A 148 14.73 -3.76 -11.05
CA VAL A 148 13.75 -2.96 -11.82
C VAL A 148 13.48 -3.56 -13.21
N SER A 149 14.53 -4.02 -13.90
CA SER A 149 14.40 -4.50 -15.29
C SER A 149 14.12 -6.00 -15.40
N GLY A 150 14.38 -6.76 -14.33
CA GLY A 150 14.25 -8.21 -14.31
C GLY A 150 15.42 -8.94 -14.96
N VAL A 151 15.46 -10.26 -14.76
CA VAL A 151 16.62 -11.11 -15.09
C VAL A 151 17.00 -11.04 -16.58
N TYR A 152 16.02 -11.11 -17.49
CA TYR A 152 16.29 -11.18 -18.92
C TYR A 152 16.85 -9.87 -19.48
N VAL A 153 16.30 -8.73 -19.07
CA VAL A 153 16.78 -7.42 -19.50
C VAL A 153 18.17 -7.17 -18.90
N TYR A 154 18.35 -7.50 -17.61
CA TYR A 154 19.66 -7.39 -16.98
C TYR A 154 20.73 -8.20 -17.72
N GLU A 155 20.46 -9.46 -18.05
CA GLU A 155 21.41 -10.31 -18.79
C GLU A 155 21.69 -9.79 -20.20
N TYR A 156 20.66 -9.34 -20.91
CA TYR A 156 20.83 -8.70 -22.20
C TYR A 156 21.77 -7.49 -22.10
N LEU A 157 21.54 -6.60 -21.13
CA LEU A 157 22.39 -5.43 -20.92
C LEU A 157 23.80 -5.84 -20.47
N ARG A 158 23.96 -6.87 -19.64
CA ARG A 158 25.26 -7.37 -19.18
C ARG A 158 26.12 -7.88 -20.33
N ILE A 159 25.53 -8.62 -21.27
CA ILE A 159 26.24 -9.14 -22.44
C ILE A 159 26.66 -8.02 -23.39
N ASN A 160 25.81 -6.99 -23.54
CA ASN A 160 26.06 -5.87 -24.45
C ASN A 160 27.00 -4.79 -23.85
N PHE A 161 26.91 -4.53 -22.54
CA PHE A 161 27.81 -3.62 -21.82
C PHE A 161 28.96 -4.40 -21.19
N LYS A 162 29.91 -4.82 -22.03
CA LYS A 162 31.12 -5.51 -21.58
C LYS A 162 31.82 -4.74 -20.48
N PHE A 163 32.37 -5.46 -19.49
CA PHE A 163 33.16 -4.94 -18.36
C PHE A 163 32.39 -4.15 -17.30
N LEU A 164 31.18 -3.66 -17.61
CA LEU A 164 30.40 -2.80 -16.74
C LEU A 164 29.61 -3.56 -15.69
N LEU A 165 28.82 -4.55 -16.14
CA LEU A 165 27.84 -5.22 -15.29
C LEU A 165 28.37 -6.56 -14.74
N PRO A 166 28.19 -6.82 -13.44
CA PRO A 166 28.55 -8.08 -12.80
C PRO A 166 27.65 -9.24 -13.21
N SER A 167 28.09 -10.48 -12.99
CA SER A 167 27.26 -11.67 -13.19
C SER A 167 26.05 -11.67 -12.25
N ILE A 168 24.99 -12.41 -12.60
CA ILE A 168 23.83 -12.59 -11.73
C ILE A 168 24.24 -13.12 -10.36
N GLU A 169 25.17 -14.08 -10.28
CA GLU A 169 25.63 -14.66 -9.01
C GLU A 169 26.28 -13.59 -8.14
N THR A 170 27.07 -12.70 -8.75
CA THR A 170 27.71 -11.59 -8.04
C THR A 170 26.68 -10.59 -7.54
N VAL A 171 25.66 -10.24 -8.35
CA VAL A 171 24.55 -9.38 -7.93
C VAL A 171 23.75 -10.04 -6.81
N LYS A 172 23.43 -11.33 -6.95
CA LYS A 172 22.72 -12.14 -5.94
C LYS A 172 23.46 -12.19 -4.63
N HIS A 173 24.76 -12.44 -4.68
CA HIS A 173 25.60 -12.39 -3.50
C HIS A 173 25.52 -10.99 -2.87
N TYR A 174 25.73 -9.92 -3.66
CA TYR A 174 25.67 -8.54 -3.18
C TYR A 174 24.36 -8.18 -2.47
N TYR A 175 23.18 -8.45 -3.06
CA TYR A 175 21.93 -8.07 -2.40
C TYR A 175 21.49 -9.02 -1.27
N ASN A 176 22.02 -10.25 -1.20
CA ASN A 176 21.71 -11.22 -0.14
C ASN A 176 22.50 -11.02 1.16
N HIS A 177 23.35 -10.00 1.30
CA HIS A 177 24.20 -9.82 2.49
C HIS A 177 23.43 -9.55 3.79
N SER A 178 22.13 -9.23 3.73
CA SER A 178 21.29 -9.03 4.93
C SER A 178 19.86 -9.50 4.66
N PRO A 179 19.61 -10.81 4.70
CA PRO A 179 18.30 -11.38 4.43
C PRO A 179 17.28 -10.93 5.48
N TYR A 180 16.04 -10.73 5.06
CA TYR A 180 14.93 -10.47 5.98
C TYR A 180 14.60 -11.75 6.74
N SER A 181 14.69 -11.73 8.07
CA SER A 181 14.18 -12.82 8.89
C SER A 181 12.66 -12.70 9.03
N GLU A 182 11.95 -13.82 8.90
CA GLU A 182 10.50 -13.85 9.10
C GLU A 182 10.16 -13.52 10.57
N ALA A 183 9.09 -12.74 10.79
CA ALA A 183 8.65 -12.26 12.10
C ALA A 183 9.61 -11.29 12.80
N GLU A 184 10.61 -10.75 12.08
CA GLU A 184 11.49 -9.72 12.60
C GLU A 184 10.99 -8.31 12.31
N PHE A 185 10.88 -7.51 13.38
CA PHE A 185 10.76 -6.06 13.28
C PHE A 185 12.14 -5.41 13.19
N ARG A 186 12.42 -4.80 12.05
CA ARG A 186 13.70 -4.17 11.68
C ARG A 186 13.71 -2.69 12.01
N TYR A 187 13.65 -2.34 13.29
CA TYR A 187 13.50 -0.93 13.70
C TYR A 187 14.68 -0.05 13.31
N ASP A 188 15.90 -0.58 13.41
CA ASP A 188 17.13 0.16 13.10
C ASP A 188 17.26 0.40 11.59
N GLU A 189 16.93 -0.59 10.77
CA GLU A 189 16.96 -0.44 9.32
C GLU A 189 15.78 0.38 8.80
N SER A 190 14.61 0.26 9.43
CA SER A 190 13.44 1.08 9.10
C SER A 190 13.68 2.57 9.38
N LYS A 191 14.63 2.92 10.25
CA LYS A 191 15.03 4.30 10.55
C LYS A 191 15.92 4.92 9.46
N MET A 192 16.68 4.10 8.73
CA MET A 192 17.67 4.60 7.76
C MET A 192 17.04 5.49 6.69
N TYR A 193 15.83 5.14 6.22
CA TYR A 193 15.13 5.94 5.21
C TYR A 193 14.61 7.27 5.78
N PRO A 194 13.80 7.30 6.86
CA PRO A 194 13.44 8.51 7.61
C PRO A 194 14.62 9.47 7.85
N ASP A 195 15.76 8.96 8.32
CA ASP A 195 16.95 9.76 8.57
C ASP A 195 17.54 10.36 7.29
N SER A 196 17.58 9.58 6.20
CA SER A 196 18.13 10.02 4.92
C SER A 196 17.37 11.19 4.29
N ILE A 197 16.08 11.33 4.62
CA ILE A 197 15.21 12.41 4.15
C ILE A 197 14.92 13.45 5.25
N GLN A 198 15.54 13.32 6.43
CA GLN A 198 15.32 14.21 7.58
C GLN A 198 13.85 14.31 8.02
N CYS A 199 13.10 13.21 7.94
CA CYS A 199 11.70 13.13 8.34
C CYS A 199 11.54 12.13 9.48
N GLN A 200 11.15 12.58 10.68
CA GLN A 200 10.98 11.72 11.86
C GLN A 200 9.51 11.36 12.14
N PHE A 201 8.56 11.83 11.34
CA PHE A 201 7.14 11.55 11.49
C PHE A 201 6.71 10.43 10.55
N VAL A 202 6.08 9.41 11.10
CA VAL A 202 5.70 8.21 10.32
C VAL A 202 4.26 7.80 10.59
N PHE A 203 3.65 7.20 9.58
CA PHE A 203 2.40 6.44 9.68
C PHE A 203 2.71 4.96 9.41
N LEU A 204 1.97 4.06 10.04
CA LEU A 204 2.23 2.63 9.98
C LEU A 204 1.06 1.89 9.30
N PRO A 205 1.15 1.62 7.98
CA PRO A 205 0.23 0.71 7.32
C PRO A 205 0.47 -0.74 7.71
N GLU A 206 -0.61 -1.48 7.94
CA GLU A 206 -0.61 -2.94 8.10
C GLU A 206 -1.72 -3.55 7.24
N ASP A 207 -1.36 -4.59 6.47
CA ASP A 207 -2.32 -5.40 5.71
C ASP A 207 -1.88 -6.86 5.60
N CYS A 208 -2.79 -7.73 5.15
CA CYS A 208 -2.52 -9.14 4.89
C CYS A 208 -2.74 -9.47 3.42
N SER A 209 -1.80 -10.18 2.81
CA SER A 209 -1.92 -10.66 1.43
C SER A 209 -1.99 -12.18 1.39
N ALA A 210 -2.73 -12.73 0.42
CA ALA A 210 -2.79 -14.17 0.20
C ALA A 210 -1.50 -14.68 -0.46
N ILE A 211 -1.02 -15.82 0.01
CA ILE A 211 0.18 -16.49 -0.51
C ILE A 211 -0.12 -17.94 -0.83
N ILE A 212 0.70 -18.53 -1.72
CA ILE A 212 0.69 -19.97 -1.95
C ILE A 212 1.34 -20.62 -0.71
N PRO A 213 0.63 -21.50 0.03
CA PRO A 213 1.19 -22.11 1.23
C PRO A 213 2.39 -23.00 0.89
N ARG A 214 3.59 -22.54 1.25
CA ARG A 214 4.84 -23.26 1.04
C ARG A 214 5.68 -23.17 2.30
N VAL A 215 6.27 -24.29 2.68
CA VAL A 215 7.24 -24.36 3.78
C VAL A 215 8.63 -24.48 3.15
N GLU A 216 9.53 -23.61 3.57
CA GLU A 216 10.92 -23.59 3.11
C GLU A 216 11.85 -23.67 4.31
N TYR A 217 12.96 -24.40 4.14
CA TYR A 217 14.00 -24.49 5.15
C TYR A 217 15.00 -23.36 4.94
N ASP A 218 15.27 -22.61 6.00
CA ASP A 218 16.31 -21.60 6.04
C ASP A 218 17.53 -22.16 6.78
N SER A 219 18.56 -22.51 6.00
CA SER A 219 19.81 -23.06 6.52
C SER A 219 20.63 -22.06 7.33
N THR A 220 20.38 -20.75 7.19
CA THR A 220 21.17 -19.73 7.90
C THR A 220 20.80 -19.64 9.39
N ILE A 221 19.53 -19.87 9.70
CA ILE A 221 18.97 -19.83 11.06
C ILE A 221 18.52 -21.20 11.57
N ASN A 222 18.69 -22.26 10.77
CA ASN A 222 18.25 -23.63 11.06
C ASN A 222 16.76 -23.68 11.48
N SER A 223 15.90 -23.04 10.70
CA SER A 223 14.46 -22.91 10.98
C SER A 223 13.63 -23.11 9.71
N PHE A 224 12.38 -23.50 9.89
CA PHE A 224 11.39 -23.49 8.80
C PHE A 224 10.59 -22.18 8.75
N ASN A 225 10.41 -21.67 7.54
CA ASN A 225 9.57 -20.52 7.21
C ASN A 225 8.30 -20.98 6.48
N GLY A 226 7.20 -20.23 6.61
CA GLY A 226 5.94 -20.51 5.90
C GLY A 226 4.88 -21.28 6.70
N PHE A 227 5.13 -21.57 7.97
CA PHE A 227 4.08 -21.92 8.93
C PHE A 227 3.43 -20.67 9.54
N VAL A 228 2.22 -20.80 10.07
CA VAL A 228 1.55 -19.71 10.82
C VAL A 228 2.38 -19.38 12.06
N LYS A 229 2.92 -18.16 12.15
CA LYS A 229 3.77 -17.77 13.28
C LYS A 229 2.94 -17.65 14.55
N PRO A 230 3.40 -18.23 15.67
CA PRO A 230 2.77 -17.99 16.96
C PRO A 230 2.96 -16.54 17.37
N ILE A 231 1.94 -15.99 18.03
CA ILE A 231 1.92 -14.62 18.55
C ILE A 231 2.04 -14.69 20.08
N ALA A 232 3.04 -14.00 20.64
CA ALA A 232 3.22 -13.82 22.07
C ALA A 232 3.18 -12.31 22.37
N ASP A 233 2.23 -11.89 23.21
CA ASP A 233 2.01 -10.47 23.55
C ASP A 233 1.89 -9.54 22.32
N GLY A 234 1.15 -9.98 21.31
CA GLY A 234 0.99 -9.23 20.05
C GLY A 234 2.15 -9.34 19.08
N LYS A 235 3.31 -9.83 19.53
CA LYS A 235 4.53 -9.96 18.74
C LYS A 235 4.60 -11.36 18.10
N PRO A 236 4.87 -11.47 16.79
CA PRO A 236 5.18 -12.75 16.18
C PRO A 236 6.55 -13.25 16.69
N VAL A 237 6.62 -14.54 17.02
CA VAL A 237 7.84 -15.14 17.57
C VAL A 237 8.82 -15.48 16.44
N LYS A 238 10.02 -14.89 16.49
CA LYS A 238 11.14 -15.20 15.58
C LYS A 238 11.58 -16.66 15.77
N ASN A 239 12.00 -17.30 14.68
CA ASN A 239 12.61 -18.65 14.70
C ASN A 239 11.79 -19.68 15.51
N ALA A 240 10.45 -19.58 15.44
CA ALA A 240 9.55 -20.41 16.25
C ALA A 240 9.56 -21.90 15.87
N PHE A 241 10.17 -22.25 14.74
CA PHE A 241 10.12 -23.60 14.15
C PHE A 241 11.52 -24.17 13.93
N ASN A 242 12.30 -24.19 15.01
CA ASN A 242 13.56 -24.91 15.09
C ASN A 242 13.33 -26.39 15.39
N TYR A 243 14.29 -27.22 15.02
CA TYR A 243 14.28 -28.66 15.30
C TYR A 243 15.71 -29.15 15.52
N GLN A 244 15.83 -30.22 16.30
CA GLN A 244 17.10 -30.90 16.58
C GLN A 244 17.07 -32.37 16.15
N SER A 245 15.91 -32.91 15.79
CA SER A 245 15.71 -34.30 15.37
C SER A 245 14.72 -34.42 14.21
N PHE A 246 14.76 -35.58 13.53
CA PHE A 246 13.80 -35.88 12.47
C PHE A 246 12.37 -36.05 13.01
N GLU A 247 12.23 -36.56 14.23
CA GLU A 247 10.97 -36.73 14.94
C GLU A 247 10.30 -35.39 15.22
N GLU A 248 11.07 -34.40 15.69
CA GLU A 248 10.59 -33.02 15.86
C GLU A 248 10.17 -32.40 14.54
N PHE A 249 10.96 -32.59 13.47
CA PHE A 249 10.61 -32.13 12.13
C PHE A 249 9.28 -32.74 11.65
N LYS A 250 9.13 -34.07 11.77
CA LYS A 250 7.90 -34.77 11.39
C LYS A 250 6.70 -34.23 12.18
N HIS A 251 6.86 -34.09 13.49
CA HIS A 251 5.84 -33.51 14.35
C HIS A 251 5.47 -32.07 13.94
N LEU A 252 6.45 -31.22 13.60
CA LEU A 252 6.18 -29.85 13.12
C LEU A 252 5.33 -29.84 11.84
N ILE A 253 5.69 -30.66 10.85
CA ILE A 253 4.98 -30.74 9.56
C ILE A 253 3.55 -31.27 9.73
N GLU A 254 3.34 -32.23 10.64
CA GLU A 254 2.03 -32.84 10.89
C GLU A 254 1.11 -31.95 11.75
N THR A 255 1.67 -31.16 12.66
CA THR A 255 0.88 -30.40 13.65
C THR A 255 0.73 -28.91 13.36
N LYS A 256 1.67 -28.28 12.64
CA LYS A 256 1.66 -26.83 12.44
C LYS A 256 0.96 -26.47 11.12
N PRO A 257 -0.04 -25.57 11.16
CA PRO A 257 -0.71 -25.14 9.94
C PRO A 257 0.23 -24.30 9.08
N ARG A 258 0.17 -24.52 7.78
CA ARG A 258 0.88 -23.68 6.78
C ARG A 258 0.18 -22.34 6.67
N ALA A 259 0.96 -21.26 6.55
CA ALA A 259 0.42 -19.93 6.34
C ALA A 259 -0.13 -19.81 4.92
N ASN A 260 -1.37 -19.33 4.81
CA ASN A 260 -2.01 -18.96 3.55
C ASN A 260 -2.10 -17.44 3.37
N LEU A 261 -1.75 -16.69 4.41
CA LEU A 261 -1.69 -15.23 4.42
C LEU A 261 -0.33 -14.80 4.95
N VAL A 262 0.15 -13.67 4.45
CA VAL A 262 1.32 -12.97 4.98
C VAL A 262 0.88 -11.61 5.50
N SER A 263 1.19 -11.31 6.76
CA SER A 263 1.00 -9.98 7.35
C SER A 263 2.23 -9.14 7.04
N VAL A 264 2.02 -7.93 6.53
CA VAL A 264 3.09 -6.98 6.18
C VAL A 264 2.89 -5.70 6.97
N HIS A 265 3.97 -5.26 7.61
CA HIS A 265 4.04 -4.04 8.40
C HIS A 265 4.94 -3.06 7.68
N LEU A 266 4.42 -1.89 7.37
CA LEU A 266 5.14 -0.85 6.66
C LEU A 266 5.38 0.34 7.58
N LEU A 267 6.47 1.05 7.31
CA LEU A 267 6.78 2.35 7.89
C LEU A 267 6.82 3.39 6.77
N GLN A 268 5.90 4.34 6.82
CA GLN A 268 5.75 5.36 5.80
C GLN A 268 5.99 6.75 6.39
N PRO A 269 7.05 7.45 5.99
CA PRO A 269 7.27 8.83 6.41
C PRO A 269 6.16 9.74 5.88
N ILE A 270 5.80 10.74 6.69
CA ILE A 270 4.76 11.72 6.36
C ILE A 270 5.42 13.09 6.24
N SER A 271 5.15 13.77 5.13
CA SER A 271 5.59 15.14 4.89
C SER A 271 5.15 16.06 6.03
N ASP A 272 6.06 16.91 6.48
CA ASP A 272 5.74 18.07 7.32
C ASP A 272 5.53 19.29 6.40
N SER A 273 4.88 20.33 6.92
CA SER A 273 4.69 21.66 6.34
C SER A 273 5.90 22.24 5.60
N ASN A 274 7.12 21.92 6.03
CA ASN A 274 8.36 22.44 5.47
C ASN A 274 9.11 21.45 4.57
N LEU A 275 8.67 20.19 4.48
CA LEU A 275 9.40 19.13 3.79
C LEU A 275 8.44 18.24 3.00
N TYR A 276 8.50 18.35 1.67
CA TYR A 276 7.83 17.39 0.80
C TYR A 276 8.61 16.09 0.76
N VAL A 277 8.00 15.02 1.26
CA VAL A 277 8.54 13.66 1.18
C VAL A 277 7.87 12.92 0.03
N THR A 278 8.68 12.36 -0.87
CA THR A 278 8.17 11.39 -1.85
C THR A 278 7.70 10.14 -1.10
N PRO A 279 6.42 9.73 -1.21
CA PRO A 279 5.91 8.58 -0.50
C PRO A 279 6.71 7.33 -0.86
N SER A 280 7.45 6.79 0.10
CA SER A 280 8.12 5.51 0.00
C SER A 280 8.02 4.82 1.35
N ALA A 281 7.52 3.60 1.35
CA ALA A 281 7.36 2.81 2.55
C ALA A 281 8.53 1.83 2.70
N THR A 282 9.04 1.71 3.93
CA THR A 282 10.02 0.68 4.28
C THR A 282 9.30 -0.49 4.92
N VAL A 283 9.65 -1.71 4.53
CA VAL A 283 9.09 -2.93 5.15
C VAL A 283 9.73 -3.10 6.53
N SER A 284 8.90 -3.04 7.57
CA SER A 284 9.35 -3.17 8.96
C SER A 284 9.33 -4.62 9.44
N SER A 285 8.29 -5.38 9.10
CA SER A 285 8.14 -6.80 9.48
C SER A 285 7.21 -7.54 8.52
N VAL A 286 7.49 -8.83 8.32
CA VAL A 286 6.70 -9.73 7.48
C VAL A 286 6.62 -11.11 8.16
N TYR A 287 5.42 -11.69 8.23
CA TYR A 287 5.26 -13.05 8.77
C TYR A 287 4.00 -13.77 8.28
N GLY A 288 4.08 -15.10 8.21
CA GLY A 288 2.95 -15.98 7.91
C GLY A 288 1.90 -15.97 9.02
N THR A 289 0.62 -15.88 8.64
CA THR A 289 -0.53 -15.82 9.56
C THR A 289 -1.72 -16.60 9.01
N ASP A 290 -2.66 -16.95 9.89
CA ASP A 290 -3.99 -17.45 9.55
C ASP A 290 -5.10 -16.44 9.86
N ASN A 291 -4.72 -15.20 10.15
CA ASN A 291 -5.62 -14.08 10.45
C ASN A 291 -6.48 -14.25 11.74
N LYS A 292 -6.13 -15.21 12.62
CA LYS A 292 -6.83 -15.45 13.90
C LYS A 292 -6.36 -14.58 15.07
N ILE A 293 -5.47 -13.62 14.81
CA ILE A 293 -4.99 -12.70 15.84
C ILE A 293 -6.14 -11.89 16.47
N THR A 294 -6.07 -11.67 17.78
CA THR A 294 -7.13 -10.94 18.50
C THR A 294 -6.93 -9.43 18.47
N ALA A 295 -7.97 -8.68 18.82
CA ALA A 295 -7.87 -7.23 18.99
C ALA A 295 -6.88 -6.83 20.10
N ILE A 296 -6.74 -7.64 21.15
CA ILE A 296 -5.81 -7.38 22.26
C ILE A 296 -4.37 -7.56 21.79
N ASP A 297 -4.10 -8.60 21.01
CA ASP A 297 -2.78 -8.84 20.42
C ASP A 297 -2.37 -7.68 19.49
N ILE A 298 -3.31 -7.18 18.67
CA ILE A 298 -3.09 -6.01 17.82
C ILE A 298 -2.71 -4.78 18.65
N LEU A 299 -3.43 -4.50 19.75
CA LEU A 299 -3.13 -3.38 20.64
C LEU A 299 -1.74 -3.49 21.27
N LYS A 300 -1.40 -4.67 21.81
CA LYS A 300 -0.07 -4.92 22.39
C LYS A 300 1.02 -4.70 21.35
N ARG A 301 0.82 -5.17 20.12
CA ARG A 301 1.74 -4.95 19.01
C ARG A 301 1.91 -3.46 18.67
N TRP A 302 0.82 -2.71 18.53
CA TRP A 302 0.88 -1.29 18.22
C TRP A 302 1.62 -0.50 19.30
N LEU A 303 1.38 -0.81 20.58
CA LEU A 303 2.09 -0.20 21.70
C LEU A 303 3.59 -0.52 21.67
N MET A 304 3.96 -1.78 21.40
CA MET A 304 5.35 -2.20 21.28
C MET A 304 6.07 -1.49 20.12
N ILE A 305 5.44 -1.43 18.92
CA ILE A 305 6.00 -0.71 17.78
C ILE A 305 6.16 0.79 18.10
N TYR A 306 5.15 1.40 18.73
CA TYR A 306 5.20 2.79 19.15
C TYR A 306 6.38 3.08 20.08
N GLN A 307 6.59 2.24 21.10
CA GLN A 307 7.68 2.39 22.07
C GLN A 307 9.07 2.20 21.42
N GLU A 308 9.23 1.19 20.59
CA GLU A 308 10.49 0.87 19.90
C GLU A 308 10.90 1.96 18.88
N LEU A 309 9.94 2.56 18.20
CA LEU A 309 10.21 3.67 17.29
C LEU A 309 10.46 4.98 18.06
N HIS A 310 9.72 5.22 19.14
CA HIS A 310 9.92 6.39 19.99
C HIS A 310 11.32 6.40 20.62
N SER A 311 11.82 5.26 21.12
CA SER A 311 13.18 5.15 21.67
C SER A 311 14.28 5.47 20.64
N ARG A 312 13.93 5.43 19.35
CA ARG A 312 14.81 5.75 18.21
C ARG A 312 14.58 7.14 17.63
N ASN A 313 13.83 8.00 18.34
CA ASN A 313 13.44 9.35 17.91
C ASN A 313 12.51 9.41 16.69
N ILE A 314 11.81 8.32 16.37
CA ILE A 314 10.77 8.29 15.35
C ILE A 314 9.40 8.49 16.01
N ARG A 315 8.66 9.50 15.56
CA ARG A 315 7.32 9.86 16.02
C ARG A 315 6.26 9.14 15.18
N VAL A 316 5.63 8.13 15.76
CA VAL A 316 4.49 7.44 15.15
C VAL A 316 3.23 8.30 15.31
N LEU A 317 2.66 8.76 14.19
CA LEU A 317 1.43 9.53 14.16
C LEU A 317 0.19 8.64 14.25
N GLY A 318 0.24 7.44 13.67
CA GLY A 318 -0.92 6.56 13.61
C GLY A 318 -0.71 5.26 12.87
N PHE A 319 -1.75 4.43 12.90
CA PHE A 319 -1.83 3.14 12.24
C PHE A 319 -2.94 3.16 11.18
N ALA A 320 -2.64 2.63 9.99
CA ALA A 320 -3.59 2.45 8.90
C ALA A 320 -3.84 0.96 8.67
N THR A 321 -5.09 0.52 8.71
CA THR A 321 -5.43 -0.89 8.46
C THR A 321 -6.70 -1.05 7.61
N ASP A 322 -6.93 -2.26 7.12
CA ASP A 322 -8.24 -2.61 6.54
C ASP A 322 -9.35 -2.65 7.62
N GLY A 323 -10.60 -2.67 7.16
CA GLY A 323 -11.80 -2.73 7.99
C GLY A 323 -12.20 -4.13 8.47
N ASP A 324 -11.23 -4.98 8.79
CA ASP A 324 -11.48 -6.27 9.44
C ASP A 324 -12.02 -6.02 10.88
N PRO A 325 -13.04 -6.76 11.34
CA PRO A 325 -13.60 -6.61 12.68
C PRO A 325 -12.58 -6.58 13.83
N LYS A 326 -11.46 -7.30 13.75
CA LYS A 326 -10.45 -7.28 14.82
C LYS A 326 -9.69 -5.97 14.90
N TYR A 327 -9.33 -5.36 13.76
CA TYR A 327 -8.68 -4.05 13.73
C TYR A 327 -9.66 -2.96 14.16
N LEU A 328 -10.90 -3.02 13.68
CA LEU A 328 -11.97 -2.13 14.13
C LEU A 328 -12.17 -2.21 15.65
N ARG A 329 -12.17 -3.41 16.22
CA ARG A 329 -12.26 -3.60 17.67
C ARG A 329 -11.05 -3.04 18.40
N ALA A 330 -9.83 -3.23 17.88
CA ALA A 330 -8.61 -2.65 18.45
C ALA A 330 -8.66 -1.10 18.42
N MET A 331 -8.98 -0.49 17.28
CA MET A 331 -9.15 0.96 17.12
C MET A 331 -10.18 1.50 18.12
N ARG A 332 -11.33 0.83 18.27
CA ARG A 332 -12.38 1.21 19.23
C ARG A 332 -11.90 1.19 20.67
N LEU A 333 -11.14 0.16 21.05
CA LEU A 333 -10.58 0.03 22.40
C LEU A 333 -9.54 1.10 22.67
N ALA A 334 -8.63 1.36 21.73
CA ALA A 334 -7.57 2.36 21.92
C ALA A 334 -8.07 3.81 21.89
N SER A 335 -9.13 4.10 21.14
CA SER A 335 -9.73 5.45 21.07
C SER A 335 -10.73 5.73 22.20
N ASN A 336 -11.09 4.74 23.03
CA ASN A 336 -12.16 4.84 24.03
C ASN A 336 -13.53 5.29 23.44
N PHE A 337 -13.78 5.05 22.15
CA PHE A 337 -14.90 5.63 21.39
C PHE A 337 -16.30 5.33 21.97
N PHE A 338 -16.46 4.27 22.77
CA PHE A 338 -17.76 3.87 23.35
C PHE A 338 -17.91 4.10 24.86
N LEU A 339 -16.90 4.65 25.54
CA LEU A 339 -17.00 4.88 26.98
C LEU A 339 -17.67 6.22 27.34
N LYS A 340 -17.90 7.14 26.37
CA LYS A 340 -18.46 8.49 26.65
C LYS A 340 -19.53 9.02 25.70
N PHE A 341 -19.83 8.39 24.56
CA PHE A 341 -20.72 8.98 23.53
C PHE A 341 -22.21 8.61 23.67
N LEU A 342 -22.80 8.99 24.82
CA LEU A 342 -24.25 9.15 24.95
C LEU A 342 -24.68 10.63 24.98
N LEU A 343 -23.71 11.56 24.98
CA LEU A 343 -23.95 13.00 25.11
C LEU A 343 -22.95 13.78 24.24
N LEU A 344 -23.31 14.08 22.99
CA LEU A 344 -23.05 15.34 22.25
C LEU A 344 -23.04 15.08 20.73
N GLY A 345 -23.95 15.75 20.03
CA GLY A 345 -24.15 15.67 18.59
C GLY A 345 -23.20 16.54 17.76
N HIS A 346 -21.89 16.33 17.86
CA HIS A 346 -20.94 16.93 16.91
C HIS A 346 -20.12 15.86 16.20
N LEU A 347 -20.29 15.71 14.88
CA LEU A 347 -19.56 14.75 14.04
C LEU A 347 -18.12 15.23 13.73
N GLY A 348 -17.38 15.65 14.75
CA GLY A 348 -15.95 15.98 14.64
C GLY A 348 -15.09 14.77 14.96
N ILE A 349 -13.89 14.70 14.38
CA ILE A 349 -12.85 13.73 14.75
C ILE A 349 -12.52 13.92 16.24
N PHE A 350 -13.23 13.20 17.12
CA PHE A 350 -12.95 13.23 18.54
C PHE A 350 -11.70 12.41 18.82
N LEU A 351 -10.56 13.07 18.70
CA LEU A 351 -9.37 12.60 19.38
C LEU A 351 -9.63 12.78 20.87
N ASN A 352 -9.68 11.66 21.59
CA ASN A 352 -9.60 11.72 23.03
C ASN A 352 -8.26 12.40 23.40
N PRO A 353 -8.22 13.39 24.30
CA PRO A 353 -6.96 14.00 24.74
C PRO A 353 -5.91 12.98 25.22
N THR A 354 -6.34 11.79 25.63
CA THR A 354 -5.47 10.69 26.07
C THR A 354 -5.08 9.71 24.95
N GLN A 355 -5.50 9.93 23.70
CA GLN A 355 -5.21 9.02 22.60
C GLN A 355 -3.74 9.17 22.16
N LEU A 356 -3.01 8.06 22.20
CA LEU A 356 -1.56 8.05 21.91
C LEU A 356 -1.23 8.23 20.42
N PHE A 357 -2.09 7.75 19.52
CA PHE A 357 -1.87 7.73 18.08
C PHE A 357 -3.19 7.66 17.29
N LEU A 358 -3.17 8.14 16.05
CA LEU A 358 -4.31 8.18 15.14
C LEU A 358 -4.64 6.80 14.55
N PHE A 359 -5.90 6.61 14.18
CA PHE A 359 -6.37 5.42 13.46
C PHE A 359 -6.99 5.82 12.14
N MET A 360 -6.56 5.16 11.07
CA MET A 360 -7.16 5.33 9.76
C MET A 360 -7.53 3.98 9.18
N GLN A 361 -8.68 3.93 8.53
CA GLN A 361 -9.03 2.82 7.65
C GLN A 361 -8.56 3.13 6.23
N ASP A 362 -8.35 2.09 5.42
CA ASP A 362 -8.14 2.27 3.99
C ASP A 362 -9.36 2.95 3.32
N GLY A 363 -9.14 4.18 2.84
CA GLY A 363 -10.14 4.97 2.13
C GLY A 363 -10.54 4.38 0.77
N ILE A 364 -9.65 3.63 0.11
CA ILE A 364 -9.95 2.95 -1.16
C ILE A 364 -10.98 1.84 -0.91
N HIS A 365 -10.79 1.05 0.15
CA HIS A 365 -11.77 0.05 0.58
C HIS A 365 -13.10 0.67 1.02
N LEU A 366 -13.09 1.85 1.65
CA LEU A 366 -14.33 2.57 1.96
C LEU A 366 -15.09 2.97 0.69
N CYS A 367 -14.40 3.54 -0.30
CA CYS A 367 -15.00 3.93 -1.59
C CYS A 367 -15.61 2.72 -2.32
N THR A 368 -14.88 1.61 -2.39
CA THR A 368 -15.38 0.38 -3.03
C THR A 368 -16.56 -0.22 -2.27
N LYS A 369 -16.60 -0.15 -0.93
CA LYS A 369 -17.77 -0.56 -0.13
C LYS A 369 -19.01 0.27 -0.45
N ILE A 370 -18.88 1.60 -0.54
CA ILE A 370 -19.97 2.52 -0.90
C ILE A 370 -20.49 2.21 -2.30
N ARG A 371 -19.59 2.01 -3.27
CA ARG A 371 -19.95 1.61 -4.64
C ARG A 371 -20.64 0.24 -4.67
N ASN A 372 -20.09 -0.75 -3.98
CA ASN A 372 -20.66 -2.10 -3.90
C ASN A 372 -22.05 -2.10 -3.25
N ARG A 373 -22.28 -1.22 -2.28
CA ARG A 373 -23.60 -1.05 -1.66
C ARG A 373 -24.61 -0.48 -2.66
N LEU A 374 -24.23 0.49 -3.49
CA LEU A 374 -25.08 1.01 -4.58
C LEU A 374 -25.48 -0.08 -5.58
N LEU A 375 -24.52 -0.92 -5.97
CA LEU A 375 -24.72 -1.96 -6.99
C LEU A 375 -25.38 -3.24 -6.44
N SER A 376 -25.49 -3.39 -5.12
CA SER A 376 -26.04 -4.59 -4.51
C SER A 376 -27.56 -4.66 -4.68
N PRO A 377 -28.11 -5.76 -5.22
CA PRO A 377 -29.56 -5.92 -5.36
C PRO A 377 -30.28 -6.04 -4.00
N ASN A 378 -29.55 -6.41 -2.94
CA ASN A 378 -30.08 -6.61 -1.60
C ASN A 378 -30.03 -5.32 -0.75
N ALA A 379 -29.41 -4.26 -1.25
CA ALA A 379 -29.29 -3.00 -0.53
C ALA A 379 -30.44 -2.07 -0.91
N GLN A 380 -31.26 -1.70 0.08
CA GLN A 380 -32.16 -0.57 -0.06
C GLN A 380 -31.45 0.67 0.46
N LEU A 381 -31.11 1.58 -0.45
CA LEU A 381 -30.46 2.84 -0.13
C LEU A 381 -31.47 3.98 -0.25
N LYS A 382 -31.62 4.75 0.83
CA LYS A 382 -32.48 5.93 0.88
C LYS A 382 -31.69 7.14 1.34
N MET A 383 -32.03 8.30 0.80
CA MET A 383 -31.56 9.59 1.29
C MET A 383 -32.77 10.49 1.51
N GLY A 384 -33.14 10.66 2.78
CA GLY A 384 -34.45 11.17 3.16
C GLY A 384 -35.56 10.28 2.61
N ILE A 385 -36.50 10.90 1.89
CA ILE A 385 -37.64 10.22 1.25
C ILE A 385 -37.28 9.58 -0.11
N PHE A 386 -36.11 9.91 -0.67
CA PHE A 386 -35.75 9.50 -2.02
C PHE A 386 -34.96 8.19 -2.00
N THR A 387 -35.11 7.39 -3.05
CA THR A 387 -34.41 6.11 -3.19
C THR A 387 -33.22 6.24 -4.14
N VAL A 388 -32.05 5.77 -3.69
CA VAL A 388 -30.83 5.70 -4.49
C VAL A 388 -30.86 4.40 -5.29
N LEU A 389 -30.72 4.49 -6.61
CA LEU A 389 -30.85 3.34 -7.50
C LEU A 389 -29.72 3.27 -8.53
N ALA A 390 -29.06 2.11 -8.60
CA ALA A 390 -28.08 1.81 -9.65
C ALA A 390 -28.72 1.84 -11.06
N LYS A 391 -30.03 1.62 -11.16
CA LYS A 391 -30.80 1.68 -12.42
C LYS A 391 -30.60 3.00 -13.17
N HIS A 392 -30.38 4.10 -12.46
CA HIS A 392 -30.14 5.42 -13.06
C HIS A 392 -28.84 5.42 -13.88
N LEU A 393 -27.78 4.74 -13.40
CA LEU A 393 -26.53 4.57 -14.16
C LEU A 393 -26.72 3.66 -15.38
N TYR A 394 -27.49 2.56 -15.24
CA TYR A 394 -27.83 1.71 -16.39
C TYR A 394 -28.62 2.46 -17.46
N GLN A 395 -29.52 3.37 -17.06
CA GLN A 395 -30.27 4.21 -17.98
C GLN A 395 -29.35 5.17 -18.71
N LEU A 396 -28.45 5.87 -18.01
CA LEU A 396 -27.46 6.75 -18.66
C LEU A 396 -26.63 6.02 -19.72
N ILE A 397 -26.12 4.82 -19.41
CA ILE A 397 -25.35 4.01 -20.37
C ILE A 397 -26.17 3.60 -21.60
N LYS A 398 -27.49 3.46 -21.47
CA LYS A 398 -28.38 3.07 -22.57
C LYS A 398 -28.85 4.25 -23.41
N THR A 399 -29.03 5.43 -22.80
CA THR A 399 -29.73 6.55 -23.44
C THR A 399 -28.83 7.71 -23.84
N LYS A 400 -27.62 7.82 -23.26
CA LYS A 400 -26.66 8.87 -23.57
C LYS A 400 -25.47 8.31 -24.35
N ASN A 401 -24.74 9.17 -25.07
CA ASN A 401 -23.57 8.74 -25.82
C ASN A 401 -22.41 8.44 -24.86
N LYS A 402 -21.60 7.44 -25.20
CA LYS A 402 -20.44 7.04 -24.38
C LYS A 402 -19.45 8.20 -24.14
N ILE A 403 -19.34 9.13 -25.08
CA ILE A 403 -18.45 10.29 -24.96
C ILE A 403 -18.90 11.22 -23.80
N ASP A 404 -20.21 11.31 -23.55
CA ASP A 404 -20.79 12.19 -22.54
C ASP A 404 -20.57 11.65 -21.13
N HIS A 405 -20.59 10.32 -20.96
CA HIS A 405 -20.59 9.67 -19.65
C HIS A 405 -19.33 8.85 -19.35
N ASN A 406 -18.59 8.39 -20.37
CA ASN A 406 -17.40 7.52 -20.29
C ASN A 406 -17.57 6.17 -19.55
N LEU A 407 -18.74 5.89 -18.97
CA LEU A 407 -19.08 4.60 -18.37
C LEU A 407 -19.20 3.45 -19.38
N SER A 408 -18.87 2.26 -18.89
CA SER A 408 -19.07 0.97 -19.55
C SER A 408 -19.88 0.03 -18.65
N LYS A 409 -20.44 -1.04 -19.23
CA LYS A 409 -21.20 -2.05 -18.44
C LYS A 409 -20.34 -2.72 -17.36
N SER A 410 -19.03 -2.85 -17.58
CA SER A 410 -18.09 -3.37 -16.59
C SER A 410 -17.94 -2.46 -15.37
N ASP A 411 -18.10 -1.13 -15.53
CA ASP A 411 -17.95 -0.20 -14.41
C ASP A 411 -19.11 -0.29 -13.39
N ILE A 412 -20.21 -0.95 -13.75
CA ILE A 412 -21.36 -1.21 -12.87
C ILE A 412 -21.57 -2.71 -12.63
N ASN A 413 -20.52 -3.51 -12.79
CA ASN A 413 -20.56 -4.95 -12.55
C ASN A 413 -20.40 -5.26 -11.05
N VAL A 414 -21.43 -5.85 -10.45
CA VAL A 414 -21.46 -6.25 -9.04
C VAL A 414 -20.41 -7.31 -8.69
N ARG A 415 -19.96 -8.12 -9.66
CA ARG A 415 -19.02 -9.22 -9.42
C ARG A 415 -17.62 -8.72 -9.10
N ASP A 416 -17.23 -7.58 -9.67
CA ASP A 416 -15.88 -7.02 -9.53
C ASP A 416 -15.81 -6.04 -8.35
N LYS A 417 -15.80 -6.60 -7.13
CA LYS A 417 -15.92 -5.83 -5.89
C LYS A 417 -14.71 -4.96 -5.55
N GLN A 418 -13.54 -5.25 -6.12
CA GLN A 418 -12.27 -4.58 -5.82
C GLN A 418 -11.92 -3.45 -6.82
N ASN A 419 -12.76 -3.23 -7.84
CA ASN A 419 -12.48 -2.24 -8.86
C ASN A 419 -12.68 -0.80 -8.39
N PHE A 420 -11.60 -0.21 -7.88
CA PHE A 420 -11.56 1.18 -7.47
C PHE A 420 -11.72 2.16 -8.64
N SER A 421 -11.18 1.83 -9.83
CA SER A 421 -11.30 2.70 -11.02
C SER A 421 -12.77 2.96 -11.40
N SER A 422 -13.62 1.95 -11.19
CA SER A 422 -15.07 2.08 -11.36
C SER A 422 -15.68 3.08 -10.37
N CYS A 423 -15.18 3.16 -9.13
CA CYS A 423 -15.64 4.16 -8.16
C CYS A 423 -15.42 5.57 -8.70
N GLN A 424 -14.22 5.86 -9.21
CA GLN A 424 -13.86 7.15 -9.78
C GLN A 424 -14.76 7.52 -10.97
N LYS A 425 -15.00 6.55 -11.87
CA LYS A 425 -15.82 6.78 -13.06
C LYS A 425 -17.30 7.00 -12.76
N VAL A 426 -17.90 6.20 -11.86
CA VAL A 426 -19.33 6.35 -11.55
C VAL A 426 -19.63 7.62 -10.76
N SER A 427 -18.63 8.18 -10.09
CA SER A 427 -18.72 9.44 -9.36
C SER A 427 -18.08 10.61 -10.11
N ASP A 428 -17.75 10.48 -11.40
CA ASP A 428 -17.12 11.54 -12.20
C ASP A 428 -18.08 12.73 -12.39
N ASP A 429 -17.52 13.94 -12.50
CA ASP A 429 -18.29 15.18 -12.65
C ASP A 429 -19.23 15.14 -13.86
N LYS A 430 -18.83 14.48 -14.96
CA LYS A 430 -19.69 14.30 -16.13
C LYS A 430 -20.94 13.49 -15.80
N ILE A 431 -20.79 12.44 -14.99
CA ILE A 431 -21.92 11.64 -14.52
C ILE A 431 -22.80 12.43 -13.58
N LEU A 432 -22.20 13.14 -12.63
CA LEU A 432 -22.94 13.98 -11.68
C LEU A 432 -23.77 15.04 -12.42
N ASN A 433 -23.18 15.72 -13.40
CA ASN A 433 -23.88 16.71 -14.23
C ASN A 433 -25.06 16.09 -14.99
N LEU A 434 -24.89 14.89 -15.57
CA LEU A 434 -25.98 14.18 -16.26
C LEU A 434 -27.10 13.73 -15.33
N LEU A 435 -26.77 13.35 -14.08
CA LEU A 435 -27.76 12.98 -13.08
C LEU A 435 -28.53 14.21 -12.55
N LEU A 436 -27.87 15.36 -12.46
CA LEU A 436 -28.48 16.61 -12.00
C LEU A 436 -29.60 17.11 -12.92
N LEU A 437 -29.57 16.76 -14.21
CA LEU A 437 -30.58 17.14 -15.19
C LEU A 437 -31.96 16.50 -14.97
N ASN A 438 -32.09 15.51 -14.08
CA ASN A 438 -33.34 14.82 -13.81
C ASN A 438 -33.61 14.74 -12.30
N ASP A 439 -34.67 15.40 -11.85
CA ASP A 439 -35.05 15.43 -10.43
C ASP A 439 -35.28 14.04 -9.82
N HIS A 440 -35.70 13.05 -10.61
CA HIS A 440 -35.84 11.67 -10.15
C HIS A 440 -34.51 11.01 -9.77
N TYR A 441 -33.38 11.55 -10.21
CA TYR A 441 -32.05 11.02 -9.94
C TYR A 441 -31.34 11.72 -8.77
N LYS A 442 -31.98 12.71 -8.14
CA LYS A 442 -31.38 13.56 -7.09
C LYS A 442 -30.74 12.78 -5.94
N ALA A 443 -31.34 11.67 -5.50
CA ALA A 443 -30.73 10.83 -4.46
C ALA A 443 -29.47 10.12 -4.96
N THR A 444 -29.51 9.54 -6.16
CA THR A 444 -28.32 8.90 -6.76
C THR A 444 -27.21 9.92 -7.01
N PHE A 445 -27.55 11.14 -7.46
CA PHE A 445 -26.60 12.25 -7.58
C PHE A 445 -25.89 12.51 -6.26
N ASN A 446 -26.65 12.78 -5.18
CA ASN A 446 -26.05 13.10 -3.88
C ASN A 446 -25.21 11.92 -3.34
N TYR A 447 -25.63 10.67 -3.57
CA TYR A 447 -24.88 9.50 -3.10
C TYR A 447 -23.53 9.39 -3.81
N LEU A 448 -23.52 9.63 -5.12
CA LEU A 448 -22.31 9.62 -5.93
C LEU A 448 -21.44 10.86 -5.70
N LEU A 449 -22.04 11.99 -5.35
CA LEU A 449 -21.31 13.18 -4.91
C LEU A 449 -20.52 12.89 -3.63
N ILE A 450 -21.14 12.24 -2.64
CA ILE A 450 -20.43 11.79 -1.42
C ILE A 450 -19.27 10.85 -1.79
N LEU A 451 -19.49 9.91 -2.71
CA LEU A 451 -18.43 9.02 -3.19
C LEU A 451 -17.30 9.82 -3.89
N ASN A 452 -17.63 10.81 -4.72
CA ASN A 452 -16.67 11.67 -5.39
C ASN A 452 -15.80 12.43 -4.38
N LEU A 453 -16.44 13.07 -3.39
CA LEU A 453 -15.75 13.81 -2.33
C LEU A 453 -14.81 12.91 -1.52
N LEU A 454 -15.24 11.68 -1.21
CA LEU A 454 -14.37 10.69 -0.54
C LEU A 454 -13.17 10.29 -1.41
N VAL A 455 -13.40 10.01 -2.70
CA VAL A 455 -12.32 9.72 -3.65
C VAL A 455 -11.33 10.88 -3.68
N MET A 456 -11.81 12.11 -3.79
CA MET A 456 -10.97 13.31 -3.79
C MET A 456 -10.16 13.44 -2.49
N ALA A 457 -10.81 13.30 -1.33
CA ALA A 457 -10.18 13.44 -0.03
C ALA A 457 -9.02 12.45 0.19
N TYR A 458 -9.17 11.20 -0.27
CA TYR A 458 -8.17 10.14 -0.05
C TYR A 458 -7.12 10.01 -1.16
N THR A 459 -7.42 10.42 -2.40
CA THR A 459 -6.52 10.16 -3.55
C THR A 459 -5.86 11.40 -4.14
N GLN A 460 -6.37 12.61 -3.90
CA GLN A 460 -5.81 13.80 -4.50
C GLN A 460 -4.79 14.47 -3.57
N PRO A 461 -3.48 14.41 -3.89
CA PRO A 461 -2.43 14.94 -3.01
C PRO A 461 -2.44 16.47 -2.91
N LYS A 462 -3.04 17.16 -3.89
CA LYS A 462 -3.04 18.63 -3.99
C LYS A 462 -4.24 19.33 -3.35
N VAL A 463 -5.23 18.58 -2.87
CA VAL A 463 -6.37 19.19 -2.17
C VAL A 463 -5.89 19.66 -0.81
N CYS A 464 -5.90 20.99 -0.60
CA CYS A 464 -5.47 21.59 0.65
C CYS A 464 -6.40 21.18 1.80
N LEU A 465 -5.86 21.15 3.03
CA LEU A 465 -6.59 20.69 4.21
C LEU A 465 -7.94 21.41 4.44
N PRO A 466 -8.07 22.74 4.23
CA PRO A 466 -9.36 23.41 4.35
C PRO A 466 -10.43 22.81 3.42
N THR A 467 -10.10 22.52 2.17
CA THR A 467 -11.01 21.89 1.19
C THR A 467 -11.33 20.43 1.52
N ARG A 468 -10.62 19.80 2.48
CA ARG A 468 -10.94 18.45 2.97
C ARG A 468 -11.84 18.45 4.21
N ILE A 469 -11.95 19.58 4.90
CA ILE A 469 -12.75 19.73 6.12
C ILE A 469 -14.18 20.17 5.81
N TYR A 470 -14.35 20.98 4.76
CA TYR A 470 -15.63 21.39 4.18
C TYR A 470 -16.04 20.47 3.04
#